data_AF-A0A841Q2T3-F1
#
_entry.id   AF-A0A841Q2T3-F1
#
_cell.length_a   1.000
_cell.length_b   1.000
_cell.length_c   1.000
_cell.angle_alpha   90.00
_cell.angle_beta   90.00
_cell.angle_gamma   90.00
#
_symmetry.space_group_name_H-M   'P 1'
#
loop_
_entity.id
_entity.type
_entity.pdbx_description
1 polymer ?
#
loop_
_entity_poly.entity_id
_entity_poly.type
_entity_poly.pdbx_seq_one_letter_code
_entity_poly.pdbx_strand_id
1 'polypeptide(L)'
;MQEEIEDYWKKLSADPKAEQCGWLKDKYGVSWQIWPMIMGEMMANGTNEQLDRLIKAFLQMKKFYIEKLNRLITVSDCYVAPY
;
A
#
# COMPACT_ATOMS: atom_id res chain seq x y z
N MET A 1 5.02 8.63 8.39
CA MET A 1 5.02 7.46 7.47
C MET A 1 3.72 6.67 7.55
N GLN A 2 3.31 6.08 8.68
CA GLN A 2 1.96 5.48 8.81
C GLN A 2 0.90 6.46 9.33
N GLU A 3 1.27 7.30 10.30
CA GLU A 3 0.35 8.25 10.93
C GLU A 3 -0.37 9.18 9.95
N GLU A 4 0.31 9.62 8.89
CA GLU A 4 -0.31 10.43 7.84
C GLU A 4 -1.34 9.64 7.03
N ILE A 5 -1.03 8.40 6.65
CA ILE A 5 -1.99 7.52 5.98
C ILE A 5 -3.20 7.30 6.91
N GLU A 6 -2.97 7.16 8.21
CA GLU A 6 -4.05 7.02 9.19
C GLU A 6 -4.91 8.27 9.32
N ASP A 7 -4.29 9.45 9.38
CA ASP A 7 -4.98 10.73 9.50
C ASP A 7 -5.78 11.06 8.24
N TYR A 8 -5.19 10.90 7.05
CA TYR A 8 -5.90 11.05 5.77
C TYR A 8 -7.03 10.03 5.64
N TRP A 9 -6.77 8.77 6.01
CA TRP A 9 -7.81 7.75 6.00
C TRP A 9 -8.97 8.14 6.92
N LYS A 10 -8.69 8.56 8.16
CA LYS A 10 -9.75 8.94 9.11
C LYS A 10 -10.55 10.17 8.66
N LYS A 11 -9.90 11.12 7.98
CA LYS A 11 -10.57 12.34 7.46
C LYS A 11 -11.41 12.08 6.22
N LEU A 12 -10.98 11.17 5.36
CA LEU A 12 -11.58 10.93 4.05
C LEU A 12 -12.42 9.64 3.97
N SER A 13 -12.33 8.76 4.97
CA SER A 13 -13.18 7.57 5.16
C SER A 13 -14.58 8.00 5.60
N ALA A 14 -15.40 8.44 4.64
CA ALA A 14 -16.80 8.76 4.88
C ALA A 14 -17.74 7.63 4.43
N ASP A 15 -17.32 6.80 3.47
CA ASP A 15 -18.10 5.66 2.96
C ASP A 15 -17.29 4.35 2.98
N PRO A 16 -17.56 3.44 3.92
CA PRO A 16 -16.83 2.17 4.05
C PRO A 16 -17.07 1.19 2.89
N LYS A 17 -18.04 1.45 2.00
CA LYS A 17 -18.26 0.67 0.77
C LYS A 17 -17.41 1.15 -0.39
N ALA A 18 -16.98 2.41 -0.37
CA ALA A 18 -16.09 2.97 -1.39
C ALA A 18 -14.61 2.68 -1.09
N GLU A 19 -14.32 2.07 0.06
CA GLU A 19 -12.97 1.78 0.52
C GLU A 19 -12.42 0.47 -0.05
N GLN A 20 -11.67 0.57 -1.14
CA GLN A 20 -11.08 -0.60 -1.79
C GLN A 20 -9.72 -0.27 -2.42
N CYS A 21 -8.69 -1.08 -2.15
CA CYS A 21 -7.36 -0.92 -2.74
C CYS A 21 -6.75 0.49 -2.55
N GLY A 22 -6.96 1.11 -1.39
CA GLY A 22 -6.49 2.47 -1.11
C GLY A 22 -7.29 3.61 -1.74
N TRP A 23 -8.41 3.28 -2.39
CA TRP A 23 -9.43 4.26 -2.73
C TRP A 23 -10.31 4.53 -1.51
N LEU A 24 -10.70 5.78 -1.35
CA LEU A 24 -11.56 6.30 -0.30
C LEU A 24 -12.47 7.35 -0.92
N LYS A 25 -13.65 7.52 -0.34
CA LYS A 25 -14.61 8.52 -0.79
C LYS A 25 -14.96 9.42 0.38
N ASP A 26 -14.70 10.71 0.18
CA ASP A 26 -15.00 11.75 1.15
C ASP A 26 -16.51 12.03 1.20
N LYS A 27 -16.97 12.65 2.29
CA LYS A 27 -18.36 13.10 2.50
C LYS A 27 -18.90 14.00 1.37
N TYR A 28 -18.05 14.65 0.59
CA TYR A 28 -18.46 15.41 -0.60
C TYR A 28 -18.60 14.55 -1.87
N GLY A 29 -18.36 13.24 -1.76
CA GLY A 29 -18.45 12.30 -2.87
C GLY A 29 -17.20 12.25 -3.76
N VAL A 30 -16.12 12.92 -3.36
CA VAL A 30 -14.84 12.91 -4.07
C VAL A 30 -14.08 11.64 -3.77
N SER A 31 -13.61 10.96 -4.82
CA SER A 31 -12.76 9.78 -4.71
C SER A 31 -11.30 10.19 -4.59
N TRP A 32 -10.68 9.77 -3.49
CA TRP A 32 -9.27 9.97 -3.20
C TRP A 32 -8.56 8.62 -3.29
N GLN A 33 -7.31 8.63 -3.77
CA GLN A 33 -6.45 7.46 -3.76
C GLN A 33 -5.22 7.78 -2.91
N ILE A 34 -5.04 7.07 -1.80
CA ILE A 34 -3.82 7.20 -1.00
C ILE A 34 -2.77 6.31 -1.63
N TRP A 35 -1.82 6.90 -2.35
CA TRP A 35 -0.72 6.18 -2.98
C TRP A 35 0.61 6.48 -2.26
N PRO A 36 1.21 5.52 -1.53
CA PRO A 36 2.51 5.72 -0.90
C PRO A 36 3.62 5.92 -1.95
N MET A 37 4.48 6.93 -1.79
CA MET A 37 5.61 7.15 -2.70
C MET A 37 6.54 5.92 -2.75
N ILE A 38 6.72 5.25 -1.61
CA ILE A 38 7.51 4.01 -1.52
C ILE A 38 6.98 2.88 -2.41
N MET A 39 5.66 2.83 -2.68
CA MET A 39 5.11 1.85 -3.64
C MET A 39 5.60 2.14 -5.06
N GLY A 40 5.72 3.40 -5.45
CA GLY A 40 6.27 3.78 -6.75
C GLY A 40 7.74 3.36 -6.88
N GLU A 41 8.55 3.60 -5.84
CA GLU A 41 9.94 3.15 -5.81
C GLU A 41 10.08 1.62 -5.81
N MET A 42 9.21 0.93 -5.08
CA MET A 42 9.15 -0.54 -5.05
C MET A 42 8.70 -1.12 -6.39
N MET A 43 7.77 -0.47 -7.10
CA MET A 43 7.37 -0.91 -8.43
C MET A 43 8.46 -0.64 -9.48
N ALA A 44 9.21 0.46 -9.32
CA ALA A 44 10.31 0.81 -10.21
C ALA A 44 11.56 -0.06 -10.02
N ASN A 45 11.86 -0.45 -8.78
CA ASN A 45 13.04 -1.25 -8.44
C ASN A 45 12.76 -2.74 -8.21
N GLY A 46 11.49 -3.13 -8.07
CA GLY A 46 11.08 -4.50 -7.74
C GLY A 46 11.00 -5.43 -8.95
N THR A 47 11.22 -6.72 -8.69
CA THR A 47 11.03 -7.80 -9.67
C THR A 47 9.55 -8.12 -9.88
N ASN A 48 9.21 -8.77 -11.00
CA ASN A 48 7.84 -9.20 -11.32
C ASN A 48 7.19 -10.04 -10.20
N GLU A 49 7.96 -10.85 -9.47
CA GLU A 49 7.45 -11.63 -8.34
C GLU A 49 7.11 -10.76 -7.12
N GLN A 50 7.94 -9.75 -6.83
CA GLN A 50 7.66 -8.79 -5.76
C GLN A 50 6.41 -7.98 -6.09
N LEU A 51 6.28 -7.56 -7.36
CA LEU A 51 5.07 -6.93 -7.88
C LEU A 51 3.84 -7.83 -7.71
N ASP A 52 3.89 -9.11 -8.07
CA ASP A 52 2.75 -10.02 -7.94
C ASP A 52 2.31 -10.21 -6.47
N ARG A 53 3.28 -10.30 -5.54
CA ARG A 53 2.99 -10.37 -4.09
C ARG A 53 2.40 -9.08 -3.56
N LEU A 54 2.94 -7.95 -3.99
CA LEU A 54 2.38 -6.62 -3.75
C LEU A 54 0.95 -6.53 -4.28
N ILE A 55 0.72 -7.05 -5.49
CA ILE A 55 -0.58 -7.05 -6.17
C ILE A 55 -1.62 -7.85 -5.38
N LYS A 56 -1.27 -9.08 -5.01
CA LYS A 56 -2.09 -9.94 -4.16
C LYS A 56 -2.38 -9.33 -2.79
N ALA A 57 -1.37 -8.72 -2.17
CA ALA A 57 -1.53 -8.07 -0.88
C ALA A 57 -2.42 -6.82 -0.97
N PHE A 58 -2.27 -5.99 -2.02
CA PHE A 58 -3.11 -4.79 -2.18
C PHE A 58 -4.57 -5.19 -2.45
N LEU A 59 -4.83 -6.24 -3.25
CA LEU A 59 -6.19 -6.64 -3.61
C LEU A 59 -7.00 -7.09 -2.38
N GLN A 60 -6.32 -7.63 -1.37
CA GLN A 60 -6.95 -8.10 -0.14
C GLN A 60 -7.04 -7.04 0.96
N MET A 61 -6.31 -5.92 0.82
CA MET A 61 -6.24 -4.89 1.86
C MET A 61 -7.02 -3.65 1.46
N LYS A 62 -7.80 -3.11 2.41
CA LYS A 62 -8.48 -1.83 2.22
C LYS A 62 -7.49 -0.66 2.28
N LYS A 63 -6.55 -0.70 3.23
CA LYS A 63 -5.60 0.37 3.57
C LYS A 63 -4.16 -0.08 3.36
N PHE A 64 -3.30 0.84 2.94
CA PHE A 64 -1.87 0.57 2.76
C PHE A 64 -1.12 0.59 4.09
N TYR A 65 -0.32 -0.44 4.33
CA TYR A 65 0.56 -0.54 5.49
C TYR A 65 2.01 -0.59 5.04
N ILE A 66 2.72 0.54 5.15
CA ILE A 66 4.11 0.66 4.69
C ILE A 66 5.00 -0.44 5.27
N GLU A 67 4.90 -0.73 6.57
CA GLU A 67 5.69 -1.81 7.19
C GLU A 67 5.39 -3.19 6.61
N LYS A 68 4.12 -3.45 6.28
CA LYS A 68 3.66 -4.73 5.72
C LYS A 68 4.14 -4.87 4.28
N LEU A 69 4.08 -3.78 3.50
CA LEU A 69 4.59 -3.71 2.12
C LEU A 69 6.12 -3.86 2.09
N ASN A 70 6.82 -3.16 3.00
CA ASN A 70 8.26 -3.29 3.14
C ASN A 70 8.61 -4.75 3.41
N ARG A 71 8.01 -5.35 4.44
CA ARG A 71 8.22 -6.77 4.77
C ARG A 71 8.00 -7.69 3.55
N LEU A 72 6.93 -7.51 2.77
CA LEU A 72 6.68 -8.35 1.59
C LEU A 72 7.81 -8.35 0.56
N ILE A 73 8.56 -7.26 0.48
CA ILE A 73 9.68 -7.08 -0.44
C ILE A 73 11.00 -7.46 0.23
N THR A 74 11.20 -7.11 1.51
CA THR A 74 12.44 -7.41 2.25
C THR A 74 12.61 -8.90 2.57
N VAL A 75 11.53 -9.64 2.92
CA VAL A 75 11.70 -11.05 3.34
C VAL A 75 12.02 -11.96 2.15
N SER A 76 11.76 -11.51 0.91
CA SER A 76 12.15 -12.27 -0.28
C SER A 76 13.58 -12.00 -0.75
N ASP A 77 14.29 -11.10 -0.06
CA ASP A 77 15.68 -10.71 -0.33
C ASP A 77 16.61 -11.00 0.86
N CYS A 78 16.33 -12.05 1.63
CA CYS A 78 17.45 -12.80 2.21
C CYS A 78 18.17 -13.55 1.09
N TYR A 79 18.74 -12.82 0.11
CA TYR A 79 19.93 -13.30 -0.58
C TYR A 79 21.04 -13.21 0.46
N VAL A 80 21.21 -14.29 1.20
CA VAL A 80 22.39 -14.50 2.03
C VAL A 80 23.54 -14.62 1.04
N ALA A 81 24.14 -13.49 0.65
CA ALA A 81 25.39 -13.50 -0.09
C ALA A 81 26.45 -14.11 0.85
N PRO A 82 27.04 -15.27 0.52
CA PRO A 82 28.13 -15.79 1.33
C PRO A 82 29.35 -14.87 1.18
N TYR A 83 29.92 -14.47 2.30
CA TYR A 83 31.35 -14.18 2.41
C TYR A 83 31.95 -15.18 3.39
#